data_AF-A6LY89-F1
#
_entry.id   AF-A6LY89-F1
#
_cell.length_a   1.000
_cell.length_b   1.000
_cell.length_c   1.000
_cell.angle_alpha   90.00
_cell.angle_beta   90.00
_cell.angle_gamma   90.00
#
_symmetry.space_group_name_H-M   'P 1'
#
loop_
_entity.id
_entity.type
_entity.pdbx_description
1 polymer ?
#
loop_
_entity_poly.entity_id
_entity_poly.type
_entity_poly.pdbx_seq_one_letter_code
_entity_poly.pdbx_strand_id
1 'polypeptide(L)'
;MEQIMWDIEIKMTIPFDTLAVYPDEDVDEYNIEPTFLKIMELLNVEFDVYRIVETLYNYRSRKSAIEVHYSLDSFEEFIILDTYIDPTDQLDFINIMFRSKASKGGTLRKLTHKFYSDTCKYNVHYEEGGNVIKNNIKIDFTKPDKLCLNEMKKIIEDKKLILFQKNKILREYNN
;
A
#
# COMPACT_ATOMS: atom_id res chain seq x y z
N MET A 1 -6.22 -25.22 21.77
CA MET A 1 -4.94 -24.67 21.27
C MET A 1 -5.21 -23.24 20.87
N GLU A 2 -4.65 -22.27 21.59
CA GLU A 2 -4.62 -20.90 21.09
C GLU A 2 -3.73 -20.87 19.85
N GLN A 3 -4.33 -20.54 18.70
CA GLN A 3 -3.58 -20.28 17.49
C GLN A 3 -2.69 -19.08 17.80
N ILE A 4 -1.36 -19.25 17.76
CA ILE A 4 -0.44 -18.12 17.85
C ILE A 4 -0.67 -17.30 16.59
N MET A 5 -1.54 -16.29 16.70
CA MET A 5 -1.75 -15.32 15.64
C MET A 5 -0.64 -14.30 15.77
N TRP A 6 0.25 -14.28 14.79
CA TRP A 6 1.26 -13.24 14.64
C TRP A 6 0.66 -12.08 13.88
N ASP A 7 1.17 -10.87 14.11
CA ASP A 7 0.94 -9.76 13.19
C ASP A 7 1.32 -10.21 11.78
N ILE A 8 0.53 -9.77 10.81
CA ILE A 8 0.73 -10.16 9.43
C ILE A 8 1.08 -8.96 8.58
N GLU A 9 2.05 -9.18 7.73
CA GLU A 9 2.49 -8.30 6.69
C GLU A 9 2.31 -9.03 5.36
N ILE A 10 1.72 -8.34 4.39
CA ILE A 10 1.46 -8.87 3.06
C ILE A 10 2.02 -7.87 2.06
N LYS A 11 2.70 -8.36 1.04
CA LYS A 11 3.18 -7.57 -0.10
C LYS A 11 2.64 -8.19 -1.38
N MET A 12 2.21 -7.35 -2.31
CA MET A 12 1.86 -7.79 -3.65
C MET A 12 2.23 -6.73 -4.69
N THR A 13 2.46 -7.19 -5.90
CA THR A 13 2.76 -6.35 -7.07
C THR A 13 1.55 -6.35 -7.99
N ILE A 14 0.96 -5.18 -8.22
CA ILE A 14 -0.32 -5.01 -8.92
C ILE A 14 -0.21 -3.90 -9.98
N PRO A 15 -0.90 -3.99 -11.11
CA PRO A 15 -1.05 -2.83 -11.99
C PRO A 15 -1.74 -1.71 -11.21
N PHE A 16 -1.31 -0.46 -11.36
CA PHE A 16 -1.81 0.60 -10.48
C PHE A 16 -3.31 0.88 -10.63
N ASP A 17 -3.87 0.60 -11.81
CA ASP A 17 -5.27 0.81 -12.15
C ASP A 17 -6.20 -0.23 -11.50
N THR A 18 -5.68 -1.31 -10.90
CA THR A 18 -6.51 -2.33 -10.22
C THR A 18 -7.09 -1.89 -8.89
N LEU A 19 -6.69 -0.72 -8.36
CA LEU A 19 -7.31 -0.13 -7.17
C LEU A 19 -8.70 0.44 -7.46
N ALA A 20 -9.02 0.64 -8.74
CA ALA A 20 -10.23 1.26 -9.25
C ALA A 20 -10.98 0.30 -10.18
N VAL A 21 -12.30 0.47 -10.24
CA VAL A 21 -13.19 -0.15 -11.22
C VAL A 21 -13.87 0.97 -11.99
N TYR A 22 -13.67 0.97 -13.31
CA TYR A 22 -14.29 1.91 -14.23
C TYR A 22 -15.62 1.29 -14.70
N PRO A 23 -16.78 1.84 -14.28
CA PRO A 23 -18.08 1.33 -14.69
C PRO A 23 -18.37 1.58 -16.17
N ASP A 24 -17.73 2.60 -16.75
CA ASP A 24 -17.79 2.97 -18.16
C ASP A 24 -16.38 3.40 -18.60
N GLU A 25 -15.91 2.92 -19.74
CA GLU A 25 -14.59 3.28 -20.28
C GLU A 25 -14.59 4.70 -20.88
N ASP A 26 -15.77 5.25 -21.17
CA ASP A 26 -15.95 6.57 -21.80
C ASP A 26 -16.22 7.70 -20.78
N VAL A 27 -16.22 7.38 -19.48
CA VAL A 27 -16.51 8.34 -18.40
C VAL A 27 -15.36 8.35 -17.39
N ASP A 28 -14.88 9.53 -17.01
CA ASP A 28 -13.86 9.75 -15.96
C ASP A 28 -14.42 9.51 -14.54
N GLU A 29 -15.37 8.58 -14.40
CA GLU A 29 -15.92 8.13 -13.13
C GLU A 29 -15.36 6.75 -12.83
N TYR A 30 -14.95 6.52 -11.58
CA TYR A 30 -14.54 5.20 -11.16
C TYR A 30 -14.96 4.96 -9.69
N ASN A 31 -15.12 3.68 -9.33
CA ASN A 31 -15.36 3.24 -7.96
C ASN A 31 -14.12 2.55 -7.40
N ILE A 32 -13.84 2.68 -6.11
CA ILE A 32 -12.80 1.88 -5.46
C ILE A 32 -13.12 0.39 -5.64
N GLU A 33 -12.11 -0.44 -5.93
CA GLU A 33 -12.34 -1.87 -6.07
C GLU A 33 -12.99 -2.45 -4.80
N PRO A 34 -14.12 -3.18 -4.91
CA PRO A 34 -14.93 -3.55 -3.73
C PRO A 34 -14.21 -4.41 -2.69
N THR A 35 -13.26 -5.24 -3.09
CA THR A 35 -12.46 -6.05 -2.16
C THR A 35 -11.40 -5.21 -1.47
N PHE A 36 -10.79 -4.27 -2.17
CA PHE A 36 -9.85 -3.29 -1.66
C PHE A 36 -10.52 -2.37 -0.64
N LEU A 37 -11.75 -1.90 -0.93
CA LEU A 37 -12.55 -1.13 0.02
C LEU A 37 -12.77 -1.90 1.33
N LYS A 38 -13.06 -3.20 1.27
CA LYS A 38 -13.18 -4.04 2.48
C LYS A 38 -11.86 -4.20 3.24
N ILE A 39 -10.73 -4.19 2.54
CA ILE A 39 -9.40 -4.19 3.19
C ILE A 39 -9.18 -2.87 3.92
N MET A 40 -9.50 -1.74 3.29
CA MET A 40 -9.44 -0.41 3.91
C MET A 40 -10.33 -0.34 5.16
N GLU A 41 -11.57 -0.82 5.08
CA GLU A 41 -12.50 -0.91 6.21
C GLU A 41 -11.97 -1.81 7.34
N LEU A 42 -11.43 -2.99 7.03
CA LEU A 42 -10.86 -3.92 8.01
C LEU A 42 -9.70 -3.29 8.79
N LEU A 43 -8.82 -2.58 8.08
CA LEU A 43 -7.67 -1.90 8.68
C LEU A 43 -8.03 -0.54 9.30
N ASN A 44 -9.27 -0.08 9.12
CA ASN A 44 -9.73 1.25 9.49
C ASN A 44 -8.80 2.35 8.92
N VAL A 45 -8.45 2.21 7.64
CA VAL A 45 -7.59 3.13 6.89
C VAL A 45 -8.45 3.91 5.89
N GLU A 46 -8.29 5.22 5.85
CA GLU A 46 -9.02 6.10 4.95
C GLU A 46 -8.04 6.97 4.16
N PHE A 47 -8.04 6.80 2.83
CA PHE A 47 -7.34 7.72 1.92
C PHE A 47 -8.03 7.81 0.57
N ASP A 48 -7.73 8.90 -0.13
CA ASP A 48 -8.24 9.19 -1.47
C ASP A 48 -7.51 8.36 -2.53
N VAL A 49 -8.12 7.25 -2.95
CA VAL A 49 -7.64 6.38 -4.03
C VAL A 49 -7.61 7.14 -5.38
N TYR A 50 -8.46 8.15 -5.56
CA TYR A 50 -8.60 8.91 -6.83
C TYR A 50 -7.37 9.70 -7.09
N ARG A 51 -6.97 10.46 -6.08
CA ARG A 51 -5.70 11.18 -6.09
C ARG A 51 -4.54 10.26 -6.48
N ILE A 52 -4.50 9.04 -5.97
CA ILE A 52 -3.37 8.12 -6.21
C ILE A 52 -3.34 7.63 -7.64
N VAL A 53 -4.47 7.09 -8.12
CA VAL A 53 -4.59 6.58 -9.50
C VAL A 53 -4.33 7.69 -10.51
N GLU A 54 -4.93 8.86 -10.33
CA GLU A 54 -4.70 10.02 -11.18
C GLU A 54 -3.26 10.52 -11.16
N THR A 55 -2.61 10.52 -10.00
CA THR A 55 -1.21 10.91 -9.89
C THR A 55 -0.32 9.94 -10.68
N LEU A 56 -0.62 8.64 -10.62
CA LEU A 56 0.12 7.60 -11.33
C LEU A 56 -0.10 7.68 -12.85
N TYR A 57 -1.31 7.95 -13.32
CA TYR A 57 -1.58 8.22 -14.74
C TYR A 57 -0.79 9.43 -15.25
N ASN A 58 -0.83 10.55 -14.54
CA ASN A 58 -0.27 11.82 -15.01
C ASN A 58 1.25 11.95 -14.84
N TYR A 59 1.85 11.24 -13.88
CA TYR A 59 3.26 11.43 -13.49
C TYR A 59 4.08 10.13 -13.49
N ARG A 60 3.80 9.21 -14.43
CA ARG A 60 4.56 7.96 -14.64
C ARG A 60 6.08 8.22 -14.52
N SER A 61 6.76 7.50 -13.63
CA SER A 61 8.21 7.50 -13.35
C SER A 61 8.86 8.74 -12.71
N ARG A 62 8.25 9.93 -12.70
CA ARG A 62 8.94 11.18 -12.28
C ARG A 62 8.71 11.61 -10.83
N LYS A 63 7.77 10.99 -10.13
CA LYS A 63 7.37 11.34 -8.76
C LYS A 63 7.04 10.11 -7.91
N SER A 64 7.93 9.14 -7.89
CA SER A 64 7.76 7.96 -7.04
C SER A 64 7.77 8.36 -5.56
N ALA A 65 6.86 7.74 -4.83
CA ALA A 65 6.70 7.91 -3.40
C ALA A 65 6.36 6.58 -2.74
N ILE A 66 6.91 6.38 -1.55
CA ILE A 66 6.40 5.42 -0.58
C ILE A 66 5.37 6.19 0.26
N GLU A 67 4.10 5.93 0.04
CA GLU A 67 3.01 6.50 0.82
C GLU A 67 2.55 5.48 1.88
N VAL A 68 2.64 5.84 3.16
CA VAL A 68 2.18 5.01 4.27
C VAL A 68 0.89 5.60 4.83
N HIS A 69 -0.20 4.86 4.71
CA HIS A 69 -1.54 5.24 5.15
C HIS A 69 -1.90 4.49 6.42
N TYR A 70 -1.78 5.17 7.56
CA TYR A 70 -2.06 4.58 8.87
C TYR A 70 -3.56 4.46 9.13
N SER A 71 -3.89 3.47 9.97
CA SER A 71 -5.21 3.35 10.57
C SER A 71 -5.58 4.63 11.32
N LEU A 72 -6.86 4.96 11.37
CA LEU A 72 -7.37 6.14 12.07
C LEU A 72 -7.04 6.12 13.58
N ASP A 73 -6.91 4.92 14.16
CA ASP A 73 -6.77 4.74 15.60
C ASP A 73 -5.41 4.17 16.02
N SER A 74 -4.53 3.83 15.08
CA SER A 74 -3.26 3.14 15.38
C SER A 74 -2.19 3.31 14.31
N PHE A 75 -0.91 3.29 14.72
CA PHE A 75 0.25 3.16 13.83
C PHE A 75 0.70 1.71 13.60
N GLU A 76 0.07 0.73 14.25
CA GLU A 76 0.44 -0.69 14.11
C GLU A 76 -0.22 -1.37 12.92
N GLU A 77 -1.22 -0.72 12.33
CA GLU A 77 -1.97 -1.19 11.16
C GLU A 77 -1.95 -0.10 10.09
N PHE A 78 -1.61 -0.46 8.86
CA PHE A 78 -1.44 0.49 7.77
C PHE A 78 -1.43 -0.19 6.40
N ILE A 79 -1.58 0.62 5.37
CA ILE A 79 -1.38 0.27 3.97
C ILE A 79 -0.19 1.08 3.44
N ILE A 80 0.74 0.45 2.74
CA ILE A 80 1.85 1.13 2.05
C ILE A 80 1.65 1.01 0.55
N LEU A 81 1.79 2.13 -0.16
CA LEU A 81 1.84 2.20 -1.61
C LEU A 81 3.22 2.67 -2.03
N ASP A 82 4.00 1.80 -2.67
CA ASP A 82 5.22 2.18 -3.37
C ASP A 82 4.87 2.43 -4.84
N THR A 83 4.73 3.71 -5.17
CA THR A 83 4.23 4.24 -6.44
C THR A 83 5.31 4.32 -7.53
N TYR A 84 6.47 3.70 -7.32
CA TYR A 84 7.46 3.57 -8.38
C TYR A 84 6.95 2.68 -9.51
N ILE A 85 6.95 3.22 -10.73
CA ILE A 85 6.67 2.50 -11.97
C ILE A 85 7.97 2.47 -12.77
N ASP A 86 8.39 1.26 -13.17
CA ASP A 86 9.52 1.07 -14.07
C ASP A 86 9.17 1.61 -15.47
N PRO A 87 9.94 2.55 -16.04
CA PRO A 87 9.66 3.09 -17.39
C PRO A 87 9.66 2.04 -18.51
N THR A 88 10.23 0.87 -18.27
CA THR A 88 10.28 -0.25 -19.22
C THR A 88 9.15 -1.27 -19.02
N ASP A 89 8.40 -1.15 -17.93
CA ASP A 89 7.26 -2.01 -17.63
C ASP A 89 6.01 -1.50 -18.35
N GLN A 90 5.49 -2.32 -19.26
CA GLN A 90 4.28 -1.99 -20.05
C GLN A 90 2.99 -2.18 -19.26
N LEU A 91 3.03 -2.84 -18.10
CA LEU A 91 1.88 -3.14 -17.27
C LEU A 91 1.76 -2.19 -16.07
N ASP A 92 2.67 -1.21 -15.98
CA ASP A 92 2.69 -0.15 -14.97
C ASP A 92 2.49 -0.69 -13.53
N PHE A 93 3.28 -1.69 -13.14
CA PHE A 93 3.17 -2.30 -11.82
C PHE A 93 3.64 -1.37 -10.70
N ILE A 94 2.92 -1.42 -9.57
CA ILE A 94 3.30 -0.83 -8.28
C ILE A 94 3.32 -1.91 -7.19
N ASN A 95 3.99 -1.63 -6.07
CA ASN A 95 3.89 -2.49 -4.90
C ASN A 95 2.88 -1.92 -3.90
N ILE A 96 2.00 -2.78 -3.41
CA ILE A 96 1.13 -2.48 -2.28
C ILE A 96 1.43 -3.46 -1.14
N MET A 97 1.50 -2.92 0.07
CA MET A 97 1.75 -3.71 1.27
C MET A 97 0.72 -3.41 2.34
N PHE A 98 0.42 -4.41 3.15
CA PHE A 98 -0.56 -4.35 4.22
C PHE A 98 0.09 -4.82 5.49
N ARG A 99 -0.22 -4.16 6.60
CA ARG A 99 0.09 -4.67 7.94
C ARG A 99 -1.18 -4.67 8.78
N SER A 100 -1.47 -5.79 9.43
CA SER A 100 -2.51 -5.86 10.45
C SER A 100 -2.02 -6.54 11.72
N LYS A 101 -2.74 -6.28 12.80
CA LYS A 101 -2.58 -7.05 14.03
C LYS A 101 -2.98 -8.51 13.81
N ALA A 102 -2.41 -9.37 14.65
CA ALA A 102 -2.78 -10.77 14.78
C ALA A 102 -4.29 -11.06 14.71
N SER A 103 -5.09 -10.27 15.43
CA SER A 103 -6.55 -10.43 15.52
C SER A 103 -7.29 -10.30 14.18
N LYS A 104 -6.71 -9.58 13.21
CA LYS A 104 -7.30 -9.37 11.87
C LYS A 104 -6.60 -10.20 10.79
N GLY A 105 -5.49 -10.86 11.11
CA GLY A 105 -4.60 -11.42 10.09
C GLY A 105 -5.24 -12.51 9.22
N GLY A 106 -6.07 -13.38 9.79
CA GLY A 106 -6.79 -14.39 9.02
C GLY A 106 -7.79 -13.80 8.01
N THR A 107 -8.47 -12.71 8.38
CA THR A 107 -9.40 -12.00 7.50
C THR A 107 -8.64 -11.20 6.45
N LEU A 108 -7.55 -10.53 6.84
CA LEU A 108 -6.71 -9.78 5.92
C LEU A 108 -6.19 -10.69 4.81
N ARG A 109 -5.60 -11.86 5.14
CA ARG A 109 -5.12 -12.84 4.15
C ARG A 109 -6.20 -13.24 3.14
N LYS A 110 -7.41 -13.52 3.62
CA LYS A 110 -8.52 -13.92 2.74
C LYS A 110 -8.89 -12.80 1.77
N LEU A 111 -8.97 -11.57 2.27
CA LEU A 111 -9.31 -10.42 1.44
C LEU A 111 -8.20 -10.06 0.47
N THR A 112 -6.94 -10.03 0.90
CA THR A 112 -5.78 -9.72 0.04
C THR A 112 -5.55 -10.78 -1.02
N HIS A 113 -5.70 -12.06 -0.66
CA HIS A 113 -5.59 -13.14 -1.63
C HIS A 113 -6.72 -13.10 -2.66
N LYS A 114 -7.96 -12.81 -2.22
CA LYS A 114 -9.10 -12.62 -3.12
C LYS A 114 -8.87 -11.45 -4.05
N PHE A 115 -8.54 -10.27 -3.50
CA PHE A 115 -8.23 -9.07 -4.27
C PHE A 115 -7.20 -9.38 -5.35
N TYR A 116 -6.05 -9.90 -4.94
CA TYR A 116 -4.97 -10.24 -5.86
C TYR A 116 -5.37 -11.25 -6.95
N SER A 117 -6.11 -12.31 -6.59
CA SER A 117 -6.55 -13.34 -7.55
C SER A 117 -7.57 -12.80 -8.55
N ASP A 118 -8.46 -11.92 -8.10
CA ASP A 118 -9.55 -11.38 -8.92
C ASP A 118 -9.06 -10.25 -9.84
N THR A 119 -8.08 -9.45 -9.39
CA THR A 119 -7.65 -8.24 -10.11
C THR A 119 -6.32 -8.41 -10.86
N CYS A 120 -5.42 -9.27 -10.41
CA CYS A 120 -4.07 -9.38 -10.99
C CYS A 120 -3.95 -10.59 -11.91
N LYS A 121 -4.31 -10.41 -13.18
CA LYS A 121 -4.25 -11.46 -14.23
C LYS A 121 -2.88 -12.14 -14.37
N TYR A 122 -1.81 -11.44 -14.02
CA TYR A 122 -0.44 -11.85 -14.33
C TYR A 122 0.29 -12.59 -13.19
N ASN A 123 -0.33 -12.74 -12.01
CA ASN A 123 0.24 -13.45 -10.85
C ASN A 123 1.74 -13.14 -10.62
N VAL A 124 2.11 -11.86 -10.65
CA VAL A 124 3.52 -11.40 -10.62
C VAL A 124 4.21 -11.73 -9.30
N HIS A 125 3.68 -11.24 -8.17
CA HIS A 125 4.28 -11.43 -6.87
C HIS A 125 3.25 -11.22 -5.74
N TYR A 126 3.20 -12.19 -4.82
CA TYR A 126 2.44 -12.15 -3.57
C TYR A 126 3.28 -12.81 -2.47
N GLU A 127 3.49 -12.12 -1.35
CA GLU A 127 4.27 -12.58 -0.21
C GLU A 127 3.53 -12.24 1.09
N GLU A 128 3.53 -13.15 2.08
CA GLU A 128 2.91 -12.94 3.39
C GLU A 128 3.76 -13.52 4.52
N GLY A 129 3.77 -12.86 5.68
CA GLY A 129 4.58 -13.26 6.83
C GLY A 129 4.63 -12.20 7.92
N GLY A 130 5.50 -12.35 8.92
CA GLY A 130 5.58 -11.41 10.06
C GLY A 130 6.54 -10.23 9.89
N ASN A 131 7.36 -10.22 8.83
CA ASN A 131 8.41 -9.21 8.60
C ASN A 131 8.58 -8.89 7.10
N VAL A 132 7.56 -9.12 6.27
CA VAL A 132 7.64 -8.91 4.82
C VAL A 132 8.00 -7.47 4.49
N ILE A 133 7.35 -6.49 5.13
CA ILE A 133 7.61 -5.06 4.92
C ILE A 133 9.01 -4.70 5.42
N LYS A 134 9.36 -5.14 6.63
CA LYS A 134 10.68 -4.85 7.22
C LYS A 134 11.82 -5.44 6.39
N ASN A 135 11.65 -6.64 5.84
CA ASN A 135 12.65 -7.26 4.97
C ASN A 135 12.78 -6.54 3.63
N ASN A 136 11.69 -5.93 3.15
CA ASN A 136 11.67 -5.21 1.88
C ASN A 136 12.21 -3.77 1.98
N ILE A 137 11.63 -2.95 2.85
CA ILE A 137 11.93 -1.51 2.95
C ILE A 137 12.98 -1.21 4.03
N LYS A 138 13.24 -2.15 4.97
CA LYS A 138 14.16 -1.96 6.10
C LYS A 138 13.79 -0.81 7.05
N ILE A 139 12.54 -0.36 7.00
CA ILE A 139 11.98 0.66 7.90
C ILE A 139 10.90 0.02 8.79
N ASP A 140 10.91 0.39 10.07
CA ASP A 140 9.83 0.07 11.02
C ASP A 140 8.80 1.22 11.06
N PHE A 141 7.72 1.07 10.29
CA PHE A 141 6.64 2.06 10.24
C PHE A 141 5.72 2.02 11.46
N THR A 142 5.86 1.06 12.39
CA THR A 142 5.01 1.02 13.60
C THR A 142 5.30 2.14 14.59
N LYS A 143 6.45 2.81 14.43
CA LYS A 143 6.93 3.89 15.32
C LYS A 143 7.32 5.12 14.50
N PRO A 144 6.35 5.81 13.86
CA PRO A 144 6.63 6.93 12.96
C PRO A 144 7.45 8.05 13.62
N ASP A 145 7.29 8.24 14.94
CA ASP A 145 8.04 9.27 15.67
C ASP A 145 9.53 8.99 15.80
N LYS A 146 9.94 7.73 15.65
CA LYS A 146 11.35 7.31 15.75
C LYS A 146 12.07 7.30 14.40
N LEU A 147 11.39 7.68 13.32
CA LEU A 147 11.98 7.73 11.98
C LEU A 147 12.92 8.93 11.84
N CYS A 148 14.22 8.65 11.74
CA CYS A 148 15.28 9.66 11.61
C CYS A 148 15.49 10.07 10.14
N LEU A 149 15.47 11.37 9.85
CA LEU A 149 15.63 11.92 8.49
C LEU A 149 16.86 11.38 7.74
N ASN A 150 18.01 11.32 8.40
CA ASN A 150 19.27 10.86 7.79
C ASN A 150 19.26 9.37 7.44
N GLU A 151 18.51 8.56 8.18
CA GLU A 151 18.33 7.14 7.88
C GLU A 151 17.34 6.98 6.72
N MET A 152 16.25 7.75 6.72
CA MET A 152 15.25 7.70 5.66
C MET A 152 15.85 8.09 4.32
N LYS A 153 16.65 9.17 4.24
CA LYS A 153 17.30 9.61 2.98
C LYS A 153 18.16 8.52 2.33
N LYS A 154 18.79 7.65 3.13
CA LYS A 154 19.59 6.54 2.60
C LYS A 154 18.74 5.38 2.08
N ILE A 155 17.52 5.23 2.59
CA ILE A 155 16.65 4.09 2.28
C ILE A 155 15.72 4.41 1.11
N ILE A 156 15.26 5.67 1.01
CA ILE A 156 14.23 6.06 0.05
C ILE A 156 14.81 6.43 -1.33
N GLU A 157 16.12 6.31 -1.58
CA GLU A 157 16.85 6.54 -2.85
C GLU A 157 15.98 7.10 -4.00
N ASP A 158 15.94 8.43 -4.12
CA ASP A 158 15.21 9.21 -5.14
C ASP A 158 13.67 9.15 -5.10
N LYS A 159 13.09 8.47 -4.12
CA LYS A 159 11.66 8.51 -3.78
C LYS A 159 11.37 9.49 -2.65
N LYS A 160 10.14 9.94 -2.59
CA LYS A 160 9.59 10.57 -1.38
C LYS A 160 9.09 9.52 -0.41
N LEU A 161 9.12 9.81 0.89
CA LEU A 161 8.37 9.06 1.88
C LEU A 161 7.35 9.98 2.53
N ILE A 162 6.07 9.62 2.42
CA ILE A 162 4.96 10.43 2.94
C ILE A 162 4.14 9.57 3.88
N LEU A 163 3.98 10.07 5.11
CA LEU A 163 3.20 9.41 6.15
C LEU A 163 1.84 10.11 6.25
N PHE A 164 0.76 9.37 6.07
CA PHE A 164 -0.61 9.85 6.08
C PHE A 164 -1.43 9.24 7.20
N GLN A 165 -2.37 10.03 7.73
CA GLN A 165 -3.50 9.54 8.49
C GLN A 165 -4.72 10.38 8.15
N LYS A 166 -5.81 9.74 7.70
CA LYS A 166 -7.04 10.40 7.23
C LYS A 166 -6.79 11.50 6.19
N ASN A 167 -6.07 11.17 5.12
CA ASN A 167 -5.66 12.12 4.06
C ASN A 167 -4.80 13.32 4.51
N LYS A 168 -4.34 13.38 5.76
CA LYS A 168 -3.45 14.42 6.26
C LYS A 168 -2.03 13.90 6.32
N ILE A 169 -1.09 14.70 5.83
CA ILE A 169 0.35 14.41 5.95
C ILE A 169 0.74 14.60 7.42
N LEU A 170 1.18 13.50 8.05
CA LEU A 170 1.81 13.52 9.37
C LEU A 170 3.26 13.99 9.26
N ARG A 171 4.00 13.41 8.30
CA ARG A 171 5.40 13.74 7.99
C ARG A 171 5.69 13.48 6.52
N GLU A 172 6.58 14.28 5.95
CA GLU A 172 7.12 14.10 4.60
C GLU A 172 8.65 14.13 4.66
N TYR A 173 9.27 13.16 4.01
CA TYR A 173 10.71 13.05 3.85
C TYR A 173 11.02 13.09 2.36
N ASN A 174 11.81 14.07 1.97
CA ASN A 174 12.28 14.26 0.60
C ASN A 174 13.79 14.01 0.54
N ASN A 175 14.25 13.39 -0.54
CA ASN A 175 15.68 13.27 -0.83
C ASN A 175 16.28 14.66 -1.06
#